data_AF-A0AAE1KA35-F1
#
_entry.id   AF-A0AAE1KA35-F1
#
_cell.length_a   1.000
_cell.length_b   1.000
_cell.length_c   1.000
_cell.angle_alpha   90.00
_cell.angle_beta   90.00
_cell.angle_gamma   90.00
#
_symmetry.space_group_name_H-M   'P 1'
#
loop_
_entity.id
_entity.type
_entity.pdbx_description
1 polymer ?
#
loop_
_entity_poly.entity_id
_entity_poly.type
_entity_poly.pdbx_seq_one_letter_code
_entity_poly.pdbx_strand_id
1 'polypeptide(L)'
;MERNNELKTSLQILLILFFFFFTLHCYCVSSQQTDSCTYNLNLQVPIPFDTSNLHCLCVWDSQNFVLRYVQTSSNLWSFILSTPDTNSYIAMGFSADGAMAGSSAMVGWVAARGSSGGIKQYYLGGLTPDQVVPDKGNLQVIGNSSFITMESDRVYMVFQLATTTTSPPSSWLLLATGPTGLFPSAPSYQLVKHLDKVSITIDYTSGNIGNSQSQASGSSSSPSPTTQLGDSCGNKLNLNGVFPFDTTNLNCFPVWNAQDFVFRYSQSSSYIWSFILSAPDKNSYIAMGFSPNGGMVGSSAIVGWVPSSGSGTAGLKQYYLGGTAPSQVVADKGNLQFVANSTLITSQSSRLFLAFQLQTARPLPRLVFAVGPAGVFPSAPSFALAQHQDKASISFNYATATGSSASSSSSSLSGNSIVSLKRTHGLLNILGWGILIIMGAIIARHFKQWDPFWFYFHVSVQSVGFILGLIGVITGLILNDQLHADVEIHKVLGIIVLTLACLQMMAILARPNREAKARKYWNLYHHNTGRILIIIAIANIFYGIHLGHEGSAWKIGYGIVLAILFFIAFIFEMRKWSDDEDDDDD
;
A
#
# COMPACT_ATOMS: atom_id res chain seq x y z
N MET A 1 -45.60 -23.62 -30.54
CA MET A 1 -45.53 -23.70 -29.07
C MET A 1 -44.17 -24.19 -28.58
N GLU A 2 -43.68 -25.37 -28.99
CA GLU A 2 -42.36 -25.89 -28.57
C GLU A 2 -41.17 -24.96 -28.88
N ARG A 3 -41.12 -24.38 -30.08
CA ARG A 3 -40.02 -23.48 -30.49
C ARG A 3 -39.90 -22.19 -29.65
N ASN A 4 -41.04 -21.67 -29.15
CA ASN A 4 -41.05 -20.51 -28.25
C ASN A 4 -40.63 -20.89 -26.82
N ASN A 5 -40.94 -22.11 -26.40
CA ASN A 5 -40.47 -22.64 -25.11
C ASN A 5 -38.95 -22.90 -25.14
N GLU A 6 -38.39 -23.45 -26.21
CA GLU A 6 -36.93 -23.65 -26.31
C GLU A 6 -36.16 -22.32 -26.36
N LEU A 7 -36.68 -21.30 -27.05
CA LEU A 7 -36.07 -19.97 -27.08
C LEU A 7 -36.13 -19.28 -25.70
N LYS A 8 -37.24 -19.43 -24.96
CA LYS A 8 -37.37 -18.96 -23.57
C LYS A 8 -36.37 -19.66 -22.65
N THR A 9 -36.23 -20.98 -22.73
CA THR A 9 -35.29 -21.75 -21.89
C THR A 9 -33.82 -21.42 -22.22
N SER A 10 -33.50 -21.20 -23.51
CA SER A 10 -32.15 -20.83 -23.94
C SER A 10 -31.76 -19.42 -23.48
N LEU A 11 -32.68 -18.46 -23.55
CA LEU A 11 -32.48 -17.09 -23.03
C LEU A 11 -32.37 -17.06 -21.49
N GLN A 12 -33.09 -17.95 -20.79
CA GLN A 12 -33.03 -18.13 -19.34
C GLN A 12 -31.67 -18.68 -18.89
N ILE A 13 -31.16 -19.70 -19.58
CA ILE A 13 -29.83 -20.26 -19.33
C ILE A 13 -28.76 -19.22 -19.64
N LEU A 14 -28.89 -18.46 -20.73
CA LEU A 14 -27.95 -17.40 -21.10
C LEU A 14 -27.91 -16.27 -20.06
N LEU A 15 -29.05 -15.86 -19.50
CA LEU A 15 -29.14 -14.82 -18.46
C LEU A 15 -28.59 -15.31 -17.12
N ILE A 16 -28.93 -16.54 -16.70
CA ILE A 16 -28.41 -17.14 -15.46
C ILE A 16 -26.89 -17.33 -15.57
N LEU A 17 -26.39 -17.82 -16.70
CA LEU A 17 -24.96 -17.92 -16.98
C LEU A 17 -24.31 -16.54 -17.04
N PHE A 18 -24.93 -15.53 -17.65
CA PHE A 18 -24.41 -14.16 -17.67
C PHE A 18 -24.31 -13.58 -16.26
N PHE A 19 -25.34 -13.72 -15.42
CA PHE A 19 -25.32 -13.26 -14.02
C PHE A 19 -24.32 -14.06 -13.17
N PHE A 20 -24.24 -15.38 -13.33
CA PHE A 20 -23.30 -16.25 -12.62
C PHE A 20 -21.85 -15.95 -13.02
N PHE A 21 -21.55 -15.82 -14.32
CA PHE A 21 -20.23 -15.45 -14.84
C PHE A 21 -19.85 -14.00 -14.56
N PHE A 22 -20.80 -13.06 -14.47
CA PHE A 22 -20.54 -11.68 -14.07
C PHE A 22 -20.21 -11.57 -12.58
N THR A 23 -20.92 -12.33 -11.73
CA THR A 23 -20.57 -12.46 -10.31
C THR A 23 -19.27 -13.23 -10.09
N LEU A 24 -18.98 -14.25 -10.92
CA LEU A 24 -17.73 -15.03 -10.86
C LEU A 24 -16.54 -14.25 -11.42
N HIS A 25 -16.72 -13.41 -12.44
CA HIS A 25 -15.69 -12.45 -12.92
C HIS A 25 -15.37 -11.38 -11.88
N CYS A 26 -16.32 -10.98 -11.03
CA CYS A 26 -16.03 -10.12 -9.88
C CYS A 26 -15.36 -10.88 -8.72
N TYR A 27 -15.58 -12.20 -8.59
CA TYR A 27 -14.87 -13.06 -7.61
C TYR A 27 -13.45 -13.39 -8.05
N CYS A 28 -13.19 -13.45 -9.35
CA CYS A 28 -11.85 -13.57 -9.94
C CYS A 28 -11.19 -12.20 -10.09
N VAL A 29 -11.15 -11.38 -9.04
CA VAL A 29 -9.99 -10.52 -8.88
C VAL A 29 -8.85 -11.46 -8.56
N SER A 30 -8.09 -11.75 -9.61
CA SER A 30 -6.84 -12.50 -9.66
C SER A 30 -6.26 -12.77 -8.28
N SER A 31 -6.27 -14.04 -7.86
CA SER A 31 -5.22 -14.57 -7.01
C SER A 31 -3.92 -14.39 -7.79
N GLN A 32 -3.39 -13.17 -7.83
CA GLN A 32 -2.15 -12.86 -8.51
C GLN A 32 -1.09 -13.72 -7.85
N GLN A 33 -0.50 -14.62 -8.64
CA GLN A 33 0.75 -15.24 -8.27
C GLN A 33 1.76 -14.10 -8.15
N THR A 34 2.09 -13.74 -6.92
CA THR A 34 2.99 -12.63 -6.63
C THR A 34 4.39 -13.02 -7.08
N ASP A 35 4.81 -12.54 -8.26
CA ASP A 35 6.21 -12.65 -8.69
C ASP A 35 7.10 -12.05 -7.60
N SER A 36 8.00 -12.88 -7.09
CA SER A 36 8.88 -12.58 -5.97
C SER A 36 10.14 -13.42 -6.13
N CYS A 37 11.17 -13.10 -5.35
CA CYS A 37 12.39 -13.91 -5.30
C CYS A 37 12.19 -15.30 -4.66
N THR A 38 10.97 -15.62 -4.23
CA THR A 38 10.60 -16.91 -3.65
C THR A 38 10.09 -17.91 -4.70
N TYR A 39 9.81 -17.44 -5.93
CA TYR A 39 9.35 -18.29 -7.04
C TYR A 39 10.29 -18.20 -8.23
N ASN A 40 10.40 -19.31 -8.96
CA ASN A 40 11.18 -19.35 -10.21
C ASN A 40 10.52 -18.48 -11.28
N LEU A 41 11.35 -17.76 -12.04
CA LEU A 41 10.90 -17.00 -13.19
C LEU A 41 10.39 -17.97 -14.26
N ASN A 42 9.12 -17.83 -14.65
CA ASN A 42 8.49 -18.61 -15.71
C ASN A 42 7.81 -17.65 -16.68
N LEU A 43 8.57 -17.18 -17.67
CA LEU A 43 8.05 -16.35 -18.76
C LEU A 43 7.79 -17.23 -19.98
N GLN A 44 6.65 -17.02 -20.65
CA GLN A 44 6.32 -17.75 -21.88
C GLN A 44 7.10 -17.24 -23.10
N VAL A 45 7.68 -16.05 -23.00
CA VAL A 45 8.53 -15.46 -24.04
C VAL A 45 9.98 -15.96 -23.91
N PRO A 46 10.65 -16.35 -25.01
CA PRO A 46 12.06 -16.73 -24.98
C PRO A 46 12.96 -15.57 -24.48
N ILE A 47 13.74 -15.84 -23.43
CA ILE A 47 14.72 -14.89 -22.89
C ILE A 47 16.05 -15.14 -23.61
N PRO A 48 16.77 -14.09 -24.09
CA PRO A 48 17.96 -14.23 -24.93
C PRO A 48 19.22 -14.71 -24.18
N PHE A 49 19.10 -15.11 -22.92
CA PHE A 49 20.20 -15.56 -22.07
C PHE A 49 19.73 -16.59 -21.04
N ASP A 50 20.68 -17.34 -20.48
CA ASP A 50 20.42 -18.34 -19.44
C ASP A 50 19.92 -17.68 -18.14
N THR A 51 18.76 -18.12 -17.67
CA THR A 51 18.10 -17.61 -16.46
C THR A 51 18.28 -18.51 -15.24
N SER A 52 19.04 -19.60 -15.34
CA SER A 52 19.16 -20.60 -14.29
C SER A 52 19.85 -20.08 -13.02
N ASN A 53 20.72 -19.07 -13.14
CA ASN A 53 21.55 -18.55 -12.05
C ASN A 53 21.36 -17.04 -11.81
N LEU A 54 20.13 -16.54 -11.94
CA LEU A 54 19.83 -15.14 -11.68
C LEU A 54 19.88 -14.83 -10.17
N HIS A 55 20.64 -13.81 -9.79
CA HIS A 55 20.42 -13.13 -8.52
C HIS A 55 19.06 -12.44 -8.57
N CYS A 56 18.31 -12.47 -7.47
CA CYS A 56 17.00 -11.86 -7.39
C CYS A 56 16.91 -10.96 -6.17
N LEU A 57 16.47 -9.72 -6.37
CA LEU A 57 16.35 -8.69 -5.34
C LEU A 57 15.02 -7.96 -5.45
N CYS A 58 14.35 -7.77 -4.33
CA CYS A 58 13.26 -6.80 -4.23
C CYS A 58 13.90 -5.41 -4.07
N VAL A 59 13.86 -4.61 -5.14
CA VAL A 59 14.62 -3.36 -5.25
C VAL A 59 13.78 -2.11 -5.01
N TRP A 60 12.46 -2.24 -5.04
CA TRP A 60 11.53 -1.17 -4.71
C TRP A 60 10.20 -1.73 -4.20
N ASP A 61 10.15 -2.07 -2.91
CA ASP A 61 9.02 -2.77 -2.31
C ASP A 61 7.69 -1.99 -2.42
N SER A 62 7.72 -0.66 -2.30
CA SER A 62 6.50 0.16 -2.39
C SER A 62 5.84 0.12 -3.76
N GLN A 63 6.61 -0.15 -4.81
CA GLN A 63 6.12 -0.33 -6.18
C GLN A 63 6.19 -1.81 -6.62
N ASN A 64 6.57 -2.74 -5.72
CA ASN A 64 6.79 -4.16 -5.99
C ASN A 64 7.78 -4.46 -7.14
N PHE A 65 8.84 -3.65 -7.28
CA PHE A 65 9.88 -3.94 -8.28
C PHE A 65 10.78 -5.08 -7.81
N VAL A 66 10.96 -6.06 -8.70
CA VAL A 66 11.90 -7.17 -8.53
C VAL A 66 12.94 -7.07 -9.63
N LEU A 67 14.21 -6.95 -9.24
CA LEU A 67 15.34 -6.99 -10.15
C LEU A 67 15.95 -8.39 -10.11
N ARG A 68 16.12 -8.97 -11.29
CA ARG A 68 16.93 -10.17 -11.49
C ARG A 68 18.09 -9.85 -12.40
N TYR A 69 19.28 -10.32 -12.05
CA TYR A 69 20.47 -10.06 -12.84
C TYR A 69 21.51 -11.17 -12.75
N VAL A 70 22.39 -11.25 -13.73
CA VAL A 70 23.55 -12.14 -13.74
C VAL A 70 24.66 -11.57 -14.62
N GLN A 71 25.91 -11.83 -14.26
CA GLN A 71 27.05 -11.62 -15.15
C GLN A 71 27.18 -12.83 -16.08
N THR A 72 26.72 -12.71 -17.32
CA THR A 72 26.70 -13.80 -18.31
C THR A 72 28.10 -14.11 -18.85
N SER A 73 28.96 -13.11 -18.96
CA SER A 73 30.39 -13.25 -19.24
C SER A 73 31.17 -12.10 -18.59
N SER A 74 32.51 -12.13 -18.66
CA SER A 74 33.37 -11.10 -18.02
C SER A 74 33.02 -9.66 -18.40
N ASN A 75 32.39 -9.44 -19.55
CA ASN A 75 32.01 -8.13 -20.08
C ASN A 75 30.52 -8.02 -20.46
N LEU A 76 29.66 -8.94 -20.00
CA LEU A 76 28.24 -8.97 -20.36
C LEU A 76 27.36 -9.19 -19.14
N TRP A 77 26.40 -8.30 -18.95
CA TRP A 77 25.44 -8.33 -17.86
C TRP A 77 24.01 -8.43 -18.39
N SER A 78 23.22 -9.29 -17.78
CA SER A 78 21.84 -9.56 -18.16
C SER A 78 20.90 -9.12 -17.05
N PHE A 79 19.83 -8.42 -17.40
CA PHE A 79 18.88 -7.82 -16.46
C PHE A 79 17.43 -8.16 -16.83
N ILE A 80 16.64 -8.41 -15.79
CA ILE A 80 15.19 -8.56 -15.85
C ILE A 80 14.60 -7.73 -14.71
N LEU A 81 13.89 -6.66 -15.04
CA LEU A 81 13.17 -5.85 -14.07
C LEU A 81 11.67 -6.12 -14.20
N SER A 82 11.02 -6.51 -13.12
CA SER A 82 9.57 -6.75 -13.11
C SER A 82 8.83 -5.93 -12.08
N THR A 83 7.60 -5.53 -12.40
CA THR A 83 6.70 -4.76 -11.53
C THR A 83 5.25 -4.98 -11.95
N PRO A 84 4.26 -4.85 -11.05
CA PRO A 84 2.85 -4.81 -11.42
C PRO A 84 2.59 -3.79 -12.54
N ASP A 85 1.72 -4.16 -13.49
CA ASP A 85 1.28 -3.25 -14.54
C ASP A 85 0.43 -2.13 -13.94
N THR A 86 0.91 -0.91 -14.09
CA THR A 86 0.19 0.31 -13.71
C THR A 86 -0.25 1.11 -14.95
N ASN A 87 -0.21 0.47 -16.13
CA ASN A 87 -0.44 1.07 -17.43
C ASN A 87 0.45 2.32 -17.61
N SER A 88 1.72 2.21 -17.23
CA SER A 88 2.72 3.27 -17.28
C SER A 88 4.05 2.76 -17.84
N TYR A 89 4.95 3.66 -18.25
CA TYR A 89 6.32 3.25 -18.55
C TYR A 89 7.07 2.91 -17.25
N ILE A 90 8.05 2.02 -17.34
CA ILE A 90 8.97 1.69 -16.24
C ILE A 90 10.40 1.98 -16.69
N ALA A 91 11.25 2.41 -15.77
CA ALA A 91 12.62 2.80 -16.08
C ALA A 91 13.63 2.19 -15.11
N MET A 92 14.78 1.84 -15.65
CA MET A 92 15.98 1.43 -14.91
C MET A 92 17.17 2.25 -15.41
N GLY A 93 17.64 3.18 -14.58
CA GLY A 93 18.79 4.04 -14.83
C GLY A 93 20.05 3.55 -14.12
N PHE A 94 21.18 3.86 -14.73
CA PHE A 94 22.52 3.60 -14.19
C PHE A 94 23.21 4.95 -14.04
N SER A 95 23.55 5.28 -12.80
CA SER A 95 24.11 6.59 -12.43
C SER A 95 25.53 6.45 -11.88
N ALA A 96 26.34 7.49 -11.97
CA ALA A 96 27.64 7.49 -11.30
C ALA A 96 27.53 7.87 -9.81
N ASP A 97 26.49 8.63 -9.45
CA ASP A 97 26.37 9.34 -8.18
C ASP A 97 24.97 9.26 -7.54
N GLY A 98 24.07 8.45 -8.12
CA GLY A 98 22.68 8.31 -7.67
C GLY A 98 21.75 9.44 -8.16
N ALA A 99 22.23 10.41 -8.93
CA ALA A 99 21.39 11.40 -9.57
C ALA A 99 20.85 10.89 -10.92
N MET A 100 19.62 11.30 -11.26
CA MET A 100 19.05 11.06 -12.59
C MET A 100 19.70 11.95 -13.65
N ALA A 101 19.95 13.22 -13.34
CA ALA A 101 20.61 14.11 -14.29
C ALA A 101 22.06 13.64 -14.54
N GLY A 102 22.44 13.52 -15.81
CA GLY A 102 23.72 12.98 -16.25
C GLY A 102 23.78 11.45 -16.36
N SER A 103 22.69 10.74 -16.02
CA SER A 103 22.65 9.27 -16.10
C SER A 103 22.09 8.76 -17.44
N SER A 104 22.15 7.43 -17.65
CA SER A 104 21.49 6.77 -18.77
C SER A 104 20.51 5.72 -18.26
N ALA A 105 19.38 5.54 -18.94
CA ALA A 105 18.35 4.61 -18.51
C ALA A 105 17.76 3.78 -19.65
N MET A 106 17.40 2.54 -19.32
CA MET A 106 16.48 1.73 -20.12
C MET A 106 15.07 2.03 -19.68
N VAL A 107 14.21 2.38 -20.63
CA VAL A 107 12.80 2.69 -20.37
C VAL A 107 11.95 1.82 -21.27
N GLY A 108 11.02 1.09 -20.65
CA GLY A 108 10.11 0.20 -21.33
C GLY A 108 8.65 0.55 -21.03
N TRP A 109 7.78 0.36 -22.01
CA TRP A 109 6.34 0.48 -21.84
C TRP A 109 5.60 -0.60 -22.63
N VAL A 110 4.43 -0.98 -22.12
CA VAL A 110 3.47 -1.83 -22.80
C VAL A 110 2.11 -1.10 -22.77
N ALA A 111 1.59 -0.76 -23.93
CA ALA A 111 0.28 -0.15 -24.07
C ALA A 111 -0.83 -1.22 -24.15
N ALA A 112 -1.98 -0.90 -23.55
CA ALA A 112 -3.26 -1.62 -23.61
C ALA A 112 -3.15 -3.15 -23.77
N ARG A 113 -3.02 -3.88 -22.64
CA ARG A 113 -3.09 -5.35 -22.58
C ARG A 113 -2.11 -6.09 -23.52
N GLY A 114 -0.92 -5.53 -23.77
CA GLY A 114 0.11 -6.18 -24.60
C GLY A 114 0.03 -5.91 -26.10
N SER A 115 -0.89 -5.03 -26.56
CA SER A 115 -1.16 -4.83 -27.99
C SER A 115 -0.05 -4.08 -28.73
N SER A 116 0.72 -3.25 -28.02
CA SER A 116 1.88 -2.54 -28.55
C SER A 116 2.79 -2.17 -27.39
N GLY A 117 4.10 -2.09 -27.62
CA GLY A 117 5.06 -1.78 -26.57
C GLY A 117 6.37 -1.32 -27.17
N GLY A 118 7.23 -0.77 -26.33
CA GLY A 118 8.53 -0.30 -26.76
C GLY A 118 9.52 -0.32 -25.61
N ILE A 119 10.78 -0.50 -25.96
CA ILE A 119 11.91 -0.35 -25.05
C ILE A 119 12.94 0.51 -25.74
N LYS A 120 13.44 1.53 -25.04
CA LYS A 120 14.45 2.45 -25.56
C LYS A 120 15.42 2.84 -24.46
N GLN A 121 16.66 3.12 -24.88
CA GLN A 121 17.62 3.79 -24.04
C GLN A 121 17.39 5.31 -24.07
N TYR A 122 17.63 5.98 -22.97
CA TYR A 122 17.58 7.44 -22.86
C TYR A 122 18.83 7.98 -22.16
N TYR A 123 19.30 9.13 -22.63
CA TYR A 123 20.22 9.97 -21.88
C TYR A 123 19.41 10.98 -21.06
N LEU A 124 19.60 10.98 -19.75
CA LEU A 124 18.89 11.84 -18.82
C LEU A 124 19.72 13.09 -18.52
N GLY A 125 19.87 14.00 -19.48
CA GLY A 125 20.78 15.15 -19.37
C GLY A 125 20.37 16.22 -18.35
N GLY A 126 19.12 16.23 -17.90
CA GLY A 126 18.62 17.22 -16.93
C GLY A 126 17.15 17.02 -16.55
N LEU A 127 16.50 18.10 -16.09
CA LEU A 127 15.15 18.03 -15.50
C LEU A 127 14.03 18.36 -16.51
N THR A 128 14.37 18.86 -17.69
CA THR A 128 13.39 19.25 -18.71
C THR A 128 13.33 18.20 -19.84
N PRO A 129 12.17 18.02 -20.51
CA PRO A 129 12.00 16.98 -21.53
C PRO A 129 12.96 17.07 -22.72
N ASP A 130 13.41 18.27 -23.09
CA ASP A 130 14.39 18.53 -24.16
C ASP A 130 15.80 18.04 -23.82
N GLN A 131 16.09 17.86 -22.53
CA GLN A 131 17.35 17.31 -22.03
C GLN A 131 17.29 15.79 -21.85
N VAL A 132 16.13 15.17 -22.08
CA VAL A 132 15.92 13.72 -22.01
C VAL A 132 15.85 13.17 -23.43
N VAL A 133 16.97 12.62 -23.90
CA VAL A 133 17.15 12.30 -25.31
C VAL A 133 17.01 10.79 -25.55
N PRO A 134 16.04 10.33 -26.35
CA PRO A 134 15.91 8.93 -26.72
C PRO A 134 17.07 8.46 -27.59
N ASP A 135 17.37 7.17 -27.52
CA ASP A 135 18.41 6.48 -28.31
C ASP A 135 19.83 7.09 -28.12
N LYS A 136 20.06 7.73 -26.97
CA LYS A 136 21.35 8.30 -26.54
C LYS A 136 21.72 7.83 -25.14
N GLY A 137 22.97 8.05 -24.75
CA GLY A 137 23.51 7.67 -23.43
C GLY A 137 24.75 6.80 -23.55
N ASN A 138 25.24 6.33 -22.40
CA ASN A 138 26.48 5.56 -22.29
C ASN A 138 26.27 4.05 -22.09
N LEU A 139 25.02 3.57 -22.00
CA LEU A 139 24.76 2.12 -21.92
C LEU A 139 25.08 1.47 -23.28
N GLN A 140 25.84 0.38 -23.26
CA GLN A 140 26.13 -0.42 -24.46
C GLN A 140 25.14 -1.58 -24.52
N VAL A 141 23.89 -1.29 -24.94
CA VAL A 141 22.83 -2.29 -25.05
C VAL A 141 23.15 -3.25 -26.19
N ILE A 142 23.12 -4.56 -25.92
CA ILE A 142 23.33 -5.56 -26.97
C ILE A 142 22.13 -5.57 -27.94
N GLY A 143 22.39 -5.46 -29.24
CA GLY A 143 21.34 -5.50 -30.26
C GLY A 143 20.50 -6.78 -30.19
N ASN A 144 19.17 -6.65 -30.34
CA ASN A 144 18.19 -7.74 -30.21
C ASN A 144 18.16 -8.47 -28.86
N SER A 145 18.82 -7.94 -27.81
CA SER A 145 18.75 -8.51 -26.45
C SER A 145 17.67 -7.88 -25.58
N SER A 146 17.09 -6.76 -26.04
CA SER A 146 16.18 -5.94 -25.25
C SER A 146 14.73 -6.12 -25.70
N PHE A 147 13.85 -6.47 -24.79
CA PHE A 147 12.41 -6.49 -25.04
C PHE A 147 11.64 -6.16 -23.76
N ILE A 148 10.36 -5.88 -23.95
CA ILE A 148 9.41 -5.72 -22.85
C ILE A 148 8.19 -6.55 -23.14
N THR A 149 7.70 -7.26 -22.14
CA THR A 149 6.49 -8.07 -22.23
C THR A 149 5.62 -7.87 -21.00
N MET A 150 4.34 -8.22 -21.13
CA MET A 150 3.40 -8.23 -20.03
C MET A 150 2.83 -9.64 -19.89
N GLU A 151 2.99 -10.23 -18.70
CA GLU A 151 2.44 -11.53 -18.36
C GLU A 151 1.80 -11.44 -16.97
N SER A 152 0.57 -11.93 -16.83
CA SER A 152 -0.16 -11.97 -15.53
C SER A 152 -0.21 -10.64 -14.77
N ASP A 153 -0.58 -9.54 -15.45
CA ASP A 153 -0.60 -8.17 -14.91
C ASP A 153 0.75 -7.68 -14.35
N ARG A 154 1.86 -8.24 -14.83
CA ARG A 154 3.21 -7.75 -14.54
C ARG A 154 3.95 -7.45 -15.82
N VAL A 155 4.68 -6.35 -15.79
CA VAL A 155 5.56 -5.92 -16.87
C VAL A 155 6.96 -6.44 -16.58
N TYR A 156 7.60 -7.01 -17.59
CA TYR A 156 8.97 -7.54 -17.54
C TYR A 156 9.80 -6.81 -18.58
N MET A 157 10.74 -5.98 -18.12
CA MET A 157 11.73 -5.32 -18.95
C MET A 157 13.04 -6.10 -18.92
N VAL A 158 13.44 -6.62 -20.07
CA VAL A 158 14.61 -7.49 -20.25
C VAL A 158 15.61 -6.82 -21.17
N PHE A 159 16.89 -6.81 -20.81
CA PHE A 159 17.96 -6.29 -21.66
C PHE A 159 19.33 -6.80 -21.21
N GLN A 160 20.32 -6.74 -22.11
CA GLN A 160 21.72 -7.00 -21.78
C GLN A 160 22.59 -5.78 -22.05
N LEU A 161 23.60 -5.58 -21.18
CA LEU A 161 24.59 -4.52 -21.30
C LEU A 161 25.99 -5.10 -21.45
N ALA A 162 26.71 -4.65 -22.48
CA ALA A 162 28.15 -4.84 -22.57
C ALA A 162 28.89 -3.84 -21.67
N THR A 163 29.97 -4.27 -21.03
CA THR A 163 30.90 -3.40 -20.31
C THR A 163 32.23 -3.34 -21.06
N THR A 164 32.85 -2.17 -21.14
CA THR A 164 34.15 -1.98 -21.81
C THR A 164 35.33 -2.52 -21.00
N THR A 165 35.09 -2.85 -19.74
CA THR A 165 36.04 -3.37 -18.74
C THR A 165 35.44 -4.61 -18.07
N THR A 166 36.25 -5.37 -17.33
CA THR A 166 35.79 -6.49 -16.48
C THR A 166 35.04 -6.02 -15.22
N SER A 167 34.86 -4.70 -15.04
CA SER A 167 34.11 -4.13 -13.91
C SER A 167 32.61 -4.19 -14.17
N PRO A 168 31.78 -4.35 -13.12
CA PRO A 168 30.33 -4.32 -13.25
C PRO A 168 29.83 -2.94 -13.76
N PRO A 169 28.57 -2.86 -14.23
CA PRO A 169 27.88 -1.61 -14.47
C PRO A 169 27.82 -0.75 -13.20
N SER A 170 27.39 0.51 -13.34
CA SER A 170 27.27 1.40 -12.19
C SER A 170 26.44 0.77 -11.06
N SER A 171 26.96 0.83 -9.84
CA SER A 171 26.27 0.35 -8.64
C SER A 171 25.07 1.21 -8.26
N TRP A 172 24.99 2.46 -8.72
CA TRP A 172 23.80 3.28 -8.53
C TRP A 172 22.73 2.95 -9.56
N LEU A 173 21.64 2.37 -9.06
CA LEU A 173 20.45 2.10 -9.84
C LEU A 173 19.38 3.15 -9.54
N LEU A 174 18.70 3.57 -10.59
CA LEU A 174 17.57 4.48 -10.54
C LEU A 174 16.35 3.73 -11.05
N LEU A 175 15.29 3.69 -10.28
CA LEU A 175 14.04 3.06 -10.69
C LEU A 175 12.97 4.15 -10.75
N ALA A 176 12.12 4.13 -11.77
CA ALA A 176 11.03 5.09 -11.89
C ALA A 176 9.81 4.50 -12.59
N THR A 177 8.64 5.03 -12.26
CA THR A 177 7.36 4.74 -12.91
C THR A 177 6.82 5.98 -13.58
N GLY A 178 6.26 5.82 -14.78
CA GLY A 178 5.66 6.88 -15.55
C GLY A 178 4.23 7.22 -15.12
N PRO A 179 3.63 8.28 -15.69
CA PRO A 179 2.21 8.54 -15.55
C PRO A 179 1.36 7.51 -16.28
N THR A 180 0.24 7.11 -15.67
CA THR A 180 -0.69 6.15 -16.24
C THR A 180 -1.29 6.64 -17.55
N GLY A 181 -1.25 5.80 -18.58
CA GLY A 181 -1.81 6.03 -19.91
C GLY A 181 -0.97 6.96 -20.80
N LEU A 182 0.19 7.42 -20.34
CA LEU A 182 1.08 8.28 -21.11
C LEU A 182 2.37 7.54 -21.47
N PHE A 183 2.46 7.15 -22.74
CA PHE A 183 3.58 6.37 -23.27
C PHE A 183 4.41 7.18 -24.28
N PRO A 184 5.73 6.95 -24.36
CA PRO A 184 6.55 7.50 -25.42
C PRO A 184 6.06 7.01 -26.79
N SER A 185 5.83 7.94 -27.72
CA SER A 185 5.33 7.62 -29.06
C SER A 185 6.13 8.32 -30.15
N ALA A 186 6.10 7.75 -31.36
CA ALA A 186 6.68 8.39 -32.54
C ALA A 186 6.05 9.78 -32.81
N PRO A 187 6.80 10.73 -33.39
CA PRO A 187 8.19 10.60 -33.84
C PRO A 187 9.24 10.88 -32.75
N SER A 188 8.87 11.56 -31.66
CA SER A 188 9.84 12.12 -30.72
C SER A 188 10.22 11.21 -29.56
N TYR A 189 9.37 10.24 -29.20
CA TYR A 189 9.54 9.36 -28.04
C TYR A 189 9.90 10.10 -26.74
N GLN A 190 9.39 11.32 -26.54
CA GLN A 190 9.69 12.08 -25.33
C GLN A 190 9.08 11.44 -24.08
N LEU A 191 9.82 11.48 -22.97
CA LEU A 191 9.33 11.04 -21.68
C LEU A 191 8.56 12.17 -20.99
N VAL A 192 7.38 11.83 -20.46
CA VAL A 192 6.69 12.67 -19.47
C VAL A 192 7.37 12.46 -18.12
N LYS A 193 7.29 13.46 -17.22
CA LYS A 193 7.82 13.34 -15.86
C LYS A 193 7.28 12.08 -15.16
N HIS A 194 8.19 11.32 -14.54
CA HIS A 194 7.86 10.14 -13.73
C HIS A 194 6.96 10.52 -12.54
N LEU A 195 6.08 9.61 -12.14
CA LEU A 195 5.23 9.75 -10.96
C LEU A 195 6.01 9.55 -9.68
N ASP A 196 6.86 8.53 -9.68
CA ASP A 196 7.66 8.16 -8.52
C ASP A 196 9.04 7.67 -8.97
N LYS A 197 10.01 7.73 -8.07
CA LYS A 197 11.36 7.22 -8.29
C LYS A 197 12.04 6.79 -7.01
N VAL A 198 13.03 5.92 -7.14
CA VAL A 198 13.99 5.63 -6.08
C VAL A 198 15.40 5.54 -6.65
N SER A 199 16.39 5.88 -5.84
CA SER A 199 17.81 5.61 -6.10
C SER A 199 18.31 4.64 -5.04
N ILE A 200 18.94 3.57 -5.49
CA ILE A 200 19.52 2.54 -4.64
C ILE A 200 20.95 2.26 -5.09
N THR A 201 21.79 1.77 -4.19
CA THR A 201 23.03 1.11 -4.57
C THR A 201 22.84 -0.40 -4.61
N ILE A 202 23.55 -1.06 -5.51
CA ILE A 202 23.65 -2.52 -5.56
C ILE A 202 25.12 -2.92 -5.49
N ASP A 203 25.40 -3.92 -4.66
CA ASP A 203 26.62 -4.71 -4.75
C ASP A 203 26.32 -5.96 -5.59
N TYR A 204 26.77 -5.93 -6.84
CA TYR A 204 26.54 -7.02 -7.79
C TYR A 204 27.15 -8.36 -7.35
N THR A 205 28.20 -8.35 -6.52
CA THR A 205 28.89 -9.55 -6.06
C THR A 205 28.17 -10.20 -4.88
N SER A 206 27.74 -9.40 -3.90
CA SER A 206 27.03 -9.92 -2.73
C SER A 206 25.51 -10.02 -2.91
N GLY A 207 24.96 -9.37 -3.92
CA GLY A 207 23.52 -9.27 -4.12
C GLY A 207 22.83 -8.45 -3.03
N ASN A 208 23.52 -7.48 -2.43
CA ASN A 208 22.93 -6.60 -1.42
C ASN A 208 22.60 -5.23 -2.00
N ILE A 209 21.51 -4.63 -1.51
CA ILE A 209 21.14 -3.25 -1.82
C ILE A 209 21.55 -2.33 -0.67
N GLY A 210 22.13 -1.17 -0.99
CA GLY A 210 22.35 -0.08 -0.06
C GLY A 210 21.36 1.05 -0.32
N ASN A 211 20.75 1.57 0.74
CA ASN A 211 19.87 2.72 0.62
C ASN A 211 20.69 4.00 0.60
N SER A 212 20.41 4.87 -0.38
CA SER A 212 20.89 6.23 -0.31
C SER A 212 19.79 7.25 -0.57
N GLN A 213 19.64 8.12 0.41
CA GLN A 213 19.30 9.51 0.21
C GLN A 213 20.36 10.34 0.93
N SER A 214 21.27 10.97 0.19
CA SER A 214 21.75 12.35 0.41
C SER A 214 22.96 12.67 -0.48
N GLN A 215 22.82 13.66 -1.37
CA GLN A 215 23.91 14.19 -2.20
C GLN A 215 24.67 15.33 -1.49
N ALA A 216 25.99 15.19 -1.56
CA ALA A 216 27.10 16.15 -1.66
C ALA A 216 26.92 17.67 -1.39
N SER A 217 27.83 18.20 -0.58
CA SER A 217 28.65 19.37 -0.96
C SER A 217 30.07 19.20 -0.39
N GLY A 218 31.09 19.41 -1.22
CA GLY A 218 32.48 19.08 -0.91
C GLY A 218 33.32 20.25 -0.40
N SER A 219 34.37 19.94 0.34
CA SER A 219 35.68 20.60 0.23
C SER A 219 36.78 19.68 0.76
N SER A 220 37.90 19.72 0.05
CA SER A 220 39.12 18.92 0.14
C SER A 220 39.84 18.89 1.50
N SER A 221 40.24 17.69 1.95
CA SER A 221 41.64 17.31 2.23
C SER A 221 41.69 15.92 2.87
N SER A 222 42.39 14.97 2.22
CA SER A 222 42.83 13.68 2.79
C SER A 222 43.66 13.91 4.08
N PRO A 223 43.67 12.99 5.07
CA PRO A 223 44.07 11.58 4.83
C PRO A 223 43.21 10.47 5.49
N SER A 224 43.34 9.29 4.87
CA SER A 224 43.10 7.91 5.35
C SER A 224 41.64 7.40 5.45
N PRO A 225 41.26 6.36 4.68
CA PRO A 225 39.92 5.79 4.71
C PRO A 225 39.80 4.79 5.87
N THR A 226 39.06 5.16 6.91
CA THR A 226 38.37 4.17 7.75
C THR A 226 37.07 3.81 7.03
N THR A 227 36.94 2.55 6.67
CA THR A 227 35.76 1.97 6.01
C THR A 227 34.49 2.22 6.83
N GLN A 228 33.59 3.04 6.31
CA GLN A 228 32.27 3.34 6.88
C GLN A 228 31.34 2.12 6.65
N LEU A 229 31.32 1.19 7.60
CA LEU A 229 30.34 0.10 7.66
C LEU A 229 29.00 0.66 8.16
N GLY A 230 27.92 0.45 7.39
CA GLY A 230 26.56 0.78 7.82
C GLY A 230 26.14 0.01 9.08
N ASP A 231 25.44 0.70 10.00
CA ASP A 231 24.94 0.11 11.25
C ASP A 231 23.82 -0.90 10.97
N SER A 232 24.07 -2.17 11.26
CA SER A 232 23.11 -3.26 11.08
C SER A 232 23.32 -4.35 12.14
N CYS A 233 22.41 -5.31 12.24
CA CYS A 233 22.62 -6.49 13.09
C CYS A 233 23.60 -7.51 12.49
N GLY A 234 24.00 -7.35 11.22
CA GLY A 234 25.03 -8.17 10.59
C GLY A 234 26.45 -7.74 10.97
N ASN A 235 26.62 -6.52 11.51
CA ASN A 235 27.91 -5.96 11.88
C ASN A 235 27.98 -5.74 13.40
N LYS A 236 29.15 -5.96 14.01
CA LYS A 236 29.38 -5.56 15.40
C LYS A 236 29.38 -4.03 15.47
N LEU A 237 28.55 -3.47 16.36
CA LEU A 237 28.52 -2.04 16.62
C LEU A 237 29.87 -1.59 17.17
N ASN A 238 30.71 -0.99 16.32
CA ASN A 238 32.05 -0.52 16.69
C ASN A 238 32.07 1.01 16.76
N LEU A 239 31.53 1.55 17.85
CA LEU A 239 31.60 2.97 18.19
C LEU A 239 32.47 3.10 19.45
N ASN A 240 33.79 3.08 19.23
CA ASN A 240 34.83 3.08 20.27
C ASN A 240 34.55 4.08 21.40
N GLY A 241 34.24 3.59 22.62
CA GLY A 241 34.19 4.39 23.84
C GLY A 241 33.11 5.48 23.90
N VAL A 242 32.18 5.49 22.95
CA VAL A 242 31.13 6.51 22.84
C VAL A 242 30.01 6.29 23.85
N PHE A 243 29.69 5.03 24.11
CA PHE A 243 28.54 4.67 24.94
C PHE A 243 28.88 4.70 26.44
N PRO A 244 27.93 5.14 27.29
CA PRO A 244 28.15 5.27 28.73
C PRO A 244 28.12 3.92 29.49
N PHE A 245 28.01 2.80 28.78
CA PHE A 245 27.94 1.45 29.35
C PHE A 245 28.51 0.41 28.37
N ASP A 246 28.76 -0.80 28.86
CA ASP A 246 29.30 -1.91 28.09
C ASP A 246 28.32 -2.36 26.98
N THR A 247 28.79 -2.31 25.72
CA THR A 247 28.04 -2.68 24.52
C THR A 247 28.52 -3.98 23.88
N THR A 248 29.43 -4.71 24.53
CA THR A 248 30.07 -5.91 23.96
C THR A 248 29.10 -7.06 23.69
N ASN A 249 28.08 -7.23 24.53
CA ASN A 249 27.14 -8.35 24.51
C ASN A 249 25.68 -7.89 24.30
N LEU A 250 25.44 -7.08 23.28
CA LEU A 250 24.09 -6.65 22.91
C LEU A 250 23.46 -7.60 21.91
N ASN A 251 22.22 -8.03 22.21
CA ASN A 251 21.36 -8.64 21.21
C ASN A 251 20.87 -7.53 20.25
N CYS A 252 20.70 -7.84 18.97
CA CYS A 252 20.36 -6.86 17.94
C CYS A 252 19.16 -7.30 17.10
N PHE A 253 18.23 -6.37 16.86
CA PHE A 253 17.02 -6.58 16.09
C PHE A 253 16.68 -5.39 15.20
N PRO A 254 16.42 -5.60 13.90
CA PRO A 254 15.75 -4.59 13.10
C PRO A 254 14.26 -4.54 13.53
N VAL A 255 13.83 -3.41 14.09
CA VAL A 255 12.49 -3.28 14.71
C VAL A 255 11.50 -2.44 13.89
N TRP A 256 12.00 -1.66 12.93
CA TRP A 256 11.15 -0.85 12.07
C TRP A 256 11.84 -0.60 10.72
N ASN A 257 11.78 -1.60 9.84
CA ASN A 257 12.51 -1.60 8.56
C ASN A 257 12.14 -0.41 7.65
N ALA A 258 10.87 0.02 7.66
CA ALA A 258 10.41 1.16 6.87
C ALA A 258 11.10 2.49 7.24
N GLN A 259 11.53 2.64 8.49
CA GLN A 259 12.31 3.80 8.95
C GLN A 259 13.77 3.43 9.28
N ASP A 260 14.17 2.19 8.99
CA ASP A 260 15.48 1.62 9.26
C ASP A 260 15.91 1.71 10.74
N PHE A 261 15.00 1.44 11.69
CA PHE A 261 15.38 1.43 13.11
C PHE A 261 15.98 0.08 13.51
N VAL A 262 17.13 0.15 14.19
CA VAL A 262 17.81 -1.00 14.78
C VAL A 262 17.79 -0.87 16.29
N PHE A 263 17.23 -1.87 16.96
CA PHE A 263 17.16 -1.97 18.40
C PHE A 263 18.19 -2.95 18.92
N ARG A 264 18.91 -2.56 19.97
CA ARG A 264 19.86 -3.41 20.67
C ARG A 264 19.60 -3.39 22.16
N TYR A 265 19.75 -4.54 22.79
CA TYR A 265 19.58 -4.63 24.23
C TYR A 265 20.41 -5.73 24.88
N SER A 266 20.69 -5.56 26.16
CA SER A 266 21.21 -6.61 27.03
C SER A 266 20.72 -6.40 28.45
N GLN A 267 20.72 -7.49 29.23
CA GLN A 267 20.55 -7.41 30.66
C GLN A 267 21.94 -7.41 31.30
N SER A 268 22.39 -6.26 31.79
CA SER A 268 23.72 -6.10 32.42
C SER A 268 23.75 -6.64 33.85
N SER A 269 22.61 -6.63 34.56
CA SER A 269 22.43 -7.26 35.87
C SER A 269 20.95 -7.60 36.11
N SER A 270 20.60 -8.26 37.22
CA SER A 270 19.21 -8.67 37.52
C SER A 270 18.18 -7.54 37.46
N TYR A 271 18.59 -6.28 37.61
CA TYR A 271 17.73 -5.11 37.56
C TYR A 271 18.20 -4.02 36.60
N ILE A 272 19.27 -4.23 35.81
CA ILE A 272 19.79 -3.22 34.89
C ILE A 272 19.70 -3.74 33.47
N TRP A 273 18.96 -3.01 32.65
CA TRP A 273 18.78 -3.28 31.23
C TRP A 273 19.40 -2.15 30.41
N SER A 274 20.27 -2.53 29.47
CA SER A 274 20.92 -1.61 28.55
C SER A 274 20.18 -1.61 27.22
N PHE A 275 19.90 -0.44 26.67
CA PHE A 275 19.18 -0.26 25.41
C PHE A 275 19.91 0.70 24.49
N ILE A 276 19.95 0.38 23.20
CA ILE A 276 20.40 1.28 22.14
C ILE A 276 19.38 1.21 21.00
N LEU A 277 18.81 2.35 20.65
CA LEU A 277 18.04 2.51 19.43
C LEU A 277 18.87 3.32 18.43
N SER A 278 19.06 2.79 17.22
CA SER A 278 19.65 3.56 16.13
C SER A 278 18.66 3.76 14.99
N ALA A 279 18.75 4.90 14.33
CA ALA A 279 17.94 5.25 13.18
C ALA A 279 18.71 6.23 12.28
N PRO A 280 18.41 6.32 10.97
CA PRO A 280 18.96 7.36 10.12
C PRO A 280 18.74 8.76 10.71
N ASP A 281 19.78 9.60 10.67
CA ASP A 281 19.67 10.99 11.10
C ASP A 281 18.94 11.80 10.03
N LYS A 282 17.62 11.92 10.20
CA LYS A 282 16.73 12.71 9.33
C LYS A 282 16.62 14.17 9.77
N ASN A 283 17.56 14.66 10.58
CA ASN A 283 17.48 15.97 11.23
C ASN A 283 16.15 16.12 12.01
N SER A 284 15.74 15.08 12.74
CA SER A 284 14.50 15.01 13.49
C SER A 284 14.72 14.36 14.86
N TYR A 285 13.72 14.35 15.73
CA TYR A 285 13.79 13.55 16.95
C TYR A 285 13.48 12.07 16.64
N ILE A 286 14.08 11.16 17.40
CA ILE A 286 13.70 9.74 17.46
C ILE A 286 13.22 9.39 18.87
N ALA A 287 12.26 8.48 18.95
CA ALA A 287 11.64 8.10 20.21
C ALA A 287 11.52 6.59 20.36
N MET A 288 11.67 6.13 21.60
CA MET A 288 11.31 4.79 22.06
C MET A 288 10.41 4.90 23.27
N GLY A 289 9.31 4.15 23.29
CA GLY A 289 8.40 4.07 24.43
C GLY A 289 8.14 2.65 24.88
N PHE A 290 7.91 2.51 26.18
CA PHE A 290 7.53 1.28 26.84
C PHE A 290 6.05 1.36 27.16
N SER A 291 5.28 0.53 26.45
CA SER A 291 3.82 0.60 26.44
C SER A 291 3.18 -0.57 27.20
N PRO A 292 2.14 -0.31 28.02
CA PRO A 292 1.37 -1.38 28.64
C PRO A 292 0.49 -2.13 27.62
N ASN A 293 0.03 -1.46 26.56
CA ASN A 293 -0.96 -1.98 25.60
C ASN A 293 -0.47 -1.98 24.14
N GLY A 294 0.72 -1.47 23.85
CA GLY A 294 1.28 -1.34 22.49
C GLY A 294 0.87 -0.05 21.78
N GLY A 295 0.04 0.79 22.40
CA GLY A 295 -0.30 2.13 21.94
C GLY A 295 0.59 3.20 22.60
N MET A 296 0.65 4.40 22.00
CA MET A 296 1.42 5.52 22.58
C MET A 296 0.77 6.07 23.85
N VAL A 297 -0.54 6.28 23.84
CA VAL A 297 -1.26 6.85 25.00
C VAL A 297 -1.16 5.90 26.20
N GLY A 298 -0.76 6.45 27.34
CA GLY A 298 -0.46 5.73 28.59
C GLY A 298 0.99 5.24 28.71
N SER A 299 1.82 5.39 27.68
CA SER A 299 3.22 4.95 27.71
C SER A 299 4.16 5.97 28.34
N SER A 300 5.33 5.49 28.79
CA SER A 300 6.48 6.35 29.06
C SER A 300 7.51 6.17 27.96
N ALA A 301 8.01 7.29 27.45
CA ALA A 301 8.92 7.31 26.32
C ALA A 301 10.18 8.10 26.64
N ILE A 302 11.26 7.77 25.94
CA ILE A 302 12.48 8.54 25.86
C ILE A 302 12.60 9.06 24.43
N VAL A 303 12.92 10.34 24.30
CA VAL A 303 13.01 11.05 23.02
C VAL A 303 14.36 11.75 22.95
N GLY A 304 15.08 11.53 21.87
CA GLY A 304 16.40 12.12 21.62
C GLY A 304 16.44 12.84 20.28
N TRP A 305 17.18 13.95 20.22
CA TRP A 305 17.40 14.72 19.00
C TRP A 305 18.81 15.33 18.99
N VAL A 306 19.38 15.43 17.80
CA VAL A 306 20.64 16.14 17.54
C VAL A 306 20.38 17.08 16.36
N PRO A 307 20.15 18.38 16.60
CA PRO A 307 19.97 19.34 15.53
C PRO A 307 21.24 19.45 14.68
N SER A 308 21.09 19.61 13.37
CA SER A 308 22.21 19.96 12.48
C SER A 308 22.83 21.29 12.92
N SER A 309 24.17 21.38 12.84
CA SER A 309 24.97 22.50 13.37
C SER A 309 24.39 23.86 12.97
N GLY A 310 23.88 24.61 13.96
CA GLY A 310 23.26 25.92 13.79
C GLY A 310 21.75 26.01 14.09
N SER A 311 21.05 24.88 14.28
CA SER A 311 19.57 24.84 14.41
C SER A 311 19.00 24.55 15.82
N GLY A 312 19.85 24.32 16.83
CA GLY A 312 19.40 24.12 18.22
C GLY A 312 20.40 23.34 19.08
N THR A 313 20.05 23.08 20.34
CA THR A 313 20.83 22.25 21.26
C THR A 313 20.35 20.80 21.21
N ALA A 314 21.29 19.86 21.10
CA ALA A 314 21.00 18.43 21.22
C ALA A 314 20.36 18.13 22.59
N GLY A 315 19.42 17.20 22.62
CA GLY A 315 18.66 16.92 23.83
C GLY A 315 18.10 15.52 23.88
N LEU A 316 17.92 15.04 25.10
CA LEU A 316 17.33 13.75 25.42
C LEU A 316 16.45 13.95 26.65
N LYS A 317 15.18 13.55 26.56
CA LYS A 317 14.21 13.70 27.65
C LYS A 317 13.25 12.52 27.72
N GLN A 318 12.78 12.26 28.93
CA GLN A 318 11.64 11.37 29.15
C GLN A 318 10.33 12.12 28.92
N TYR A 319 9.31 11.41 28.47
CA TYR A 319 7.95 11.91 28.31
C TYR A 319 6.94 10.91 28.85
N TYR A 320 5.90 11.43 29.52
CA TYR A 320 4.67 10.70 29.77
C TYR A 320 3.66 11.04 28.67
N LEU A 321 3.16 10.02 27.97
CA LEU A 321 2.25 10.18 26.85
C LEU A 321 0.80 10.02 27.32
N GLY A 322 0.25 11.01 28.03
CA GLY A 322 -1.09 10.92 28.63
C GLY A 322 -2.27 11.01 27.63
N GLY A 323 -2.02 11.46 26.40
CA GLY A 323 -3.04 11.64 25.37
C GLY A 323 -2.44 12.09 24.03
N THR A 324 -3.30 12.46 23.08
CA THR A 324 -2.87 12.91 21.73
C THR A 324 -2.65 14.41 21.64
N ALA A 325 -3.18 15.19 22.58
CA ALA A 325 -2.96 16.64 22.63
C ALA A 325 -1.56 16.96 23.18
N PRO A 326 -0.87 17.99 22.66
CA PRO A 326 0.46 18.39 23.15
C PRO A 326 0.51 18.66 24.66
N SER A 327 -0.58 19.18 25.25
CA SER A 327 -0.67 19.43 26.70
C SER A 327 -0.68 18.17 27.56
N GLN A 328 -1.00 17.02 26.98
CA GLN A 328 -1.03 15.71 27.65
C GLN A 328 0.27 14.91 27.43
N VAL A 329 1.21 15.45 26.64
CA VAL A 329 2.54 14.89 26.42
C VAL A 329 3.53 15.68 27.26
N VAL A 330 3.86 15.16 28.43
CA VAL A 330 4.55 15.93 29.47
C VAL A 330 6.02 15.51 29.56
N ALA A 331 6.92 16.45 29.28
CA ALA A 331 8.36 16.27 29.43
C ALA A 331 8.75 16.02 30.90
N ASP A 332 9.83 15.28 31.10
CA ASP A 332 10.41 14.92 32.40
C ASP A 332 9.43 14.20 33.36
N LYS A 333 8.42 13.52 32.80
CA LYS A 333 7.43 12.69 33.51
C LYS A 333 7.36 11.28 32.93
N GLY A 334 6.80 10.35 33.69
CA GLY A 334 6.63 8.93 33.32
C GLY A 334 7.27 7.98 34.33
N ASN A 335 7.33 6.70 34.01
CA ASN A 335 7.74 5.62 34.92
C ASN A 335 9.10 4.98 34.58
N LEU A 336 9.84 5.48 33.59
CA LEU A 336 11.18 4.97 33.29
C LEU A 336 12.14 5.43 34.39
N GLN A 337 12.91 4.50 34.96
CA GLN A 337 13.91 4.79 35.99
C GLN A 337 15.28 4.64 35.36
N PHE A 338 15.92 5.74 34.98
CA PHE A 338 17.25 5.69 34.36
C PHE A 338 18.34 5.48 35.40
N VAL A 339 19.34 4.67 35.04
CA VAL A 339 20.59 4.64 35.82
C VAL A 339 21.32 5.98 35.62
N ALA A 340 21.85 6.55 36.70
CA ALA A 340 22.55 7.82 36.63
C ALA A 340 23.71 7.79 35.62
N ASN A 341 23.86 8.85 34.82
CA ASN A 341 24.89 8.98 33.77
C ASN A 341 24.87 7.89 32.69
N SER A 342 23.73 7.20 32.49
CA SER A 342 23.63 6.12 31.50
C SER A 342 22.95 6.51 30.18
N THR A 343 22.43 7.73 30.06
CA THR A 343 21.69 8.19 28.87
C THR A 343 22.59 8.97 27.89
N LEU A 344 22.48 8.70 26.60
CA LEU A 344 23.22 9.37 25.54
C LEU A 344 22.35 9.50 24.28
N ILE A 345 22.45 10.66 23.63
CA ILE A 345 22.05 10.84 22.22
C ILE A 345 23.26 11.35 21.45
N THR A 346 23.58 10.71 20.32
CA THR A 346 24.68 11.15 19.46
C THR A 346 24.35 10.88 18.00
N SER A 347 24.87 11.71 17.10
CA SER A 347 24.81 11.48 15.66
C SER A 347 26.18 11.01 15.19
N GLN A 348 26.27 9.79 14.66
CA GLN A 348 27.48 9.22 14.11
C GLN A 348 27.17 8.47 12.83
N SER A 349 28.01 8.65 11.80
CA SER A 349 27.86 7.99 10.50
C SER A 349 26.44 8.13 9.92
N SER A 350 25.88 9.34 9.97
CA SER A 350 24.52 9.66 9.50
C SER A 350 23.39 8.91 10.21
N ARG A 351 23.63 8.47 11.46
CA ARG A 351 22.62 7.82 12.31
C ARG A 351 22.60 8.42 13.70
N LEU A 352 21.40 8.56 14.24
CA LEU A 352 21.18 8.85 15.64
C LEU A 352 21.28 7.57 16.45
N PHE A 353 22.02 7.61 17.56
CA PHE A 353 22.09 6.56 18.56
C PHE A 353 21.53 7.09 19.87
N LEU A 354 20.37 6.56 20.25
CA LEU A 354 19.71 6.80 21.52
C LEU A 354 20.02 5.63 22.46
N ALA A 355 20.92 5.84 23.42
CA ALA A 355 21.38 4.84 24.36
C ALA A 355 20.98 5.20 25.79
N PHE A 356 20.53 4.21 26.58
CA PHE A 356 20.15 4.41 27.98
C PHE A 356 20.14 3.09 28.75
N GLN A 357 20.29 3.16 30.08
CA GLN A 357 20.00 2.02 30.97
C GLN A 357 18.79 2.28 31.84
N LEU A 358 17.95 1.25 32.01
CA LEU A 358 16.83 1.26 32.94
C LEU A 358 17.09 0.37 34.15
N GLN A 359 16.75 0.89 35.33
CA GLN A 359 16.67 0.12 36.57
C GLN A 359 15.27 -0.49 36.70
N THR A 360 15.08 -1.72 36.25
CA THR A 360 13.80 -2.44 36.32
C THR A 360 14.03 -3.95 36.40
N ALA A 361 13.16 -4.64 37.14
CA ALA A 361 13.16 -6.10 37.18
C ALA A 361 12.78 -6.70 35.83
N ARG A 362 11.82 -6.08 35.13
CA ARG A 362 11.31 -6.52 33.82
C ARG A 362 10.86 -5.32 32.99
N PRO A 363 11.51 -5.01 31.86
CA PRO A 363 11.03 -4.01 30.91
C PRO A 363 9.68 -4.43 30.32
N LEU A 364 8.83 -3.45 29.98
CA LEU A 364 7.58 -3.76 29.29
C LEU A 364 7.90 -4.38 27.90
N PRO A 365 7.18 -5.44 27.49
CA PRO A 365 7.46 -6.13 26.24
C PRO A 365 6.92 -5.38 25.02
N ARG A 366 5.96 -4.46 25.17
CA ARG A 366 5.41 -3.71 24.02
C ARG A 366 6.18 -2.42 23.85
N LEU A 367 6.98 -2.34 22.79
CA LEU A 367 7.80 -1.19 22.46
C LEU A 367 7.11 -0.36 21.37
N VAL A 368 7.10 0.95 21.53
CA VAL A 368 6.62 1.90 20.51
C VAL A 368 7.75 2.78 20.03
N PHE A 369 7.79 3.09 18.75
CA PHE A 369 8.81 3.92 18.12
C PHE A 369 8.16 5.08 17.39
N ALA A 370 8.86 6.20 17.31
CA ALA A 370 8.41 7.33 16.51
C ALA A 370 9.59 8.10 15.92
N VAL A 371 9.34 8.74 14.77
CA VAL A 371 10.24 9.70 14.14
C VAL A 371 9.52 11.04 14.01
N GLY A 372 10.19 12.10 14.42
CA GLY A 372 9.67 13.46 14.40
C GLY A 372 9.71 14.12 13.03
N PRO A 373 9.11 15.31 12.89
CA PRO A 373 9.29 16.13 11.70
C PRO A 373 10.73 16.65 11.58
N ALA A 374 11.24 16.66 10.35
CA ALA A 374 12.57 17.21 10.06
C ALA A 374 12.64 18.70 10.40
N GLY A 375 13.70 19.12 11.08
CA GLY A 375 13.96 20.50 11.48
C GLY A 375 13.12 21.01 12.65
N VAL A 376 12.27 20.17 13.26
CA VAL A 376 11.40 20.56 14.37
C VAL A 376 11.84 19.85 15.64
N PHE A 377 12.45 20.61 16.56
CA PHE A 377 13.04 20.09 17.79
C PHE A 377 12.33 20.62 19.04
N PRO A 378 12.18 19.78 20.09
CA PRO A 378 11.71 20.25 21.39
C PRO A 378 12.66 21.31 21.95
N SER A 379 12.10 22.42 22.46
CA SER A 379 12.87 23.55 22.98
C SER A 379 12.28 24.08 24.29
N ALA A 380 13.11 24.77 25.06
CA ALA A 380 12.71 25.37 26.33
C ALA A 380 11.63 26.47 26.12
N PRO A 381 10.72 26.68 27.10
CA PRO A 381 10.70 26.05 28.42
C PRO A 381 9.90 24.72 28.48
N SER A 382 9.00 24.45 27.52
CA SER A 382 8.05 23.34 27.63
C SER A 382 8.59 22.01 27.10
N PHE A 383 9.54 22.05 26.17
CA PHE A 383 10.00 20.88 25.40
C PHE A 383 8.83 20.09 24.77
N ALA A 384 7.78 20.79 24.33
CA ALA A 384 6.64 20.14 23.70
C ALA A 384 7.07 19.39 22.42
N LEU A 385 6.54 18.18 22.24
CA LEU A 385 6.78 17.38 21.03
C LEU A 385 5.83 17.82 19.92
N ALA A 386 6.37 18.04 18.73
CA ALA A 386 5.57 18.06 17.51
C ALA A 386 5.02 16.64 17.23
N GLN A 387 3.93 16.55 16.46
CA GLN A 387 3.40 15.26 16.05
C GLN A 387 4.45 14.49 15.23
N HIS A 388 4.65 13.22 15.56
CA HIS A 388 5.52 12.31 14.82
C HIS A 388 5.04 12.15 13.38
N GLN A 389 5.98 12.07 12.42
CA GLN A 389 5.67 11.79 11.02
C GLN A 389 5.22 10.35 10.81
N ASP A 390 5.82 9.43 11.57
CA ASP A 390 5.49 8.02 11.51
C ASP A 390 5.69 7.37 12.88
N LYS A 391 5.07 6.22 13.08
CA LYS A 391 5.21 5.41 14.30
C LYS A 391 5.10 3.91 14.03
N ALA A 392 5.72 3.13 14.90
CA ALA A 392 5.57 1.67 14.92
C ALA A 392 5.40 1.13 16.34
N SER A 393 4.92 -0.10 16.44
CA SER A 393 4.81 -0.84 17.69
C SER A 393 5.19 -2.30 17.48
N ILE A 394 5.88 -2.90 18.45
CA ILE A 394 6.29 -4.30 18.43
C ILE A 394 6.08 -4.93 19.79
N SER A 395 5.70 -6.21 19.82
CA SER A 395 5.75 -7.03 21.04
C SER A 395 7.05 -7.81 21.04
N PHE A 396 7.88 -7.56 22.04
CA PHE A 396 9.24 -8.04 22.12
C PHE A 396 9.42 -9.01 23.29
N ASN A 397 9.95 -10.20 23.01
CA ASN A 397 10.34 -11.16 24.03
C ASN A 397 11.84 -11.06 24.29
N TYR A 398 12.21 -10.45 25.42
CA TYR A 398 13.61 -10.25 25.82
C TYR A 398 14.36 -11.54 26.14
N ALA A 399 13.67 -12.64 26.46
CA ALA A 399 14.30 -13.90 26.83
C ALA A 399 14.70 -14.74 25.61
N THR A 400 13.82 -14.79 24.60
CA THR A 400 14.08 -15.51 23.34
C THR A 400 14.74 -14.62 22.29
N ALA A 401 14.85 -13.32 22.57
CA ALA A 401 15.33 -12.33 21.63
C ALA A 401 14.52 -12.42 20.32
N THR A 402 13.19 -12.46 20.44
CA THR A 402 12.28 -12.50 19.28
C THR A 402 11.27 -11.37 19.39
N GLY A 403 11.22 -10.56 18.34
CA GLY A 403 10.16 -9.60 18.12
C GLY A 403 9.11 -10.23 17.22
N SER A 404 7.91 -10.44 17.74
CA SER A 404 6.77 -10.64 16.87
C SER A 404 6.14 -9.27 16.68
N SER A 405 6.11 -8.81 15.42
CA SER A 405 5.16 -7.77 15.05
C SER A 405 3.83 -8.22 15.62
N ALA A 406 3.33 -7.51 16.63
CA ALA A 406 2.09 -7.90 17.23
C ALA A 406 1.05 -7.75 16.13
N SER A 407 0.60 -8.88 15.59
CA SER A 407 -0.69 -9.01 14.95
C SER A 407 -1.74 -8.78 16.03
N SER A 408 -1.83 -7.54 16.51
CA SER A 408 -2.89 -7.09 17.37
C SER A 408 -4.13 -6.99 16.51
N SER A 409 -4.95 -8.04 16.57
CA SER A 409 -6.39 -7.86 16.65
C SER A 409 -6.67 -6.66 17.57
N SER A 410 -7.32 -5.64 17.00
CA SER A 410 -7.62 -4.30 17.54
C SER A 410 -6.51 -3.23 17.47
N SER A 411 -6.76 -2.28 16.56
CA SER A 411 -6.44 -0.83 16.59
C SER A 411 -4.98 -0.35 16.66
N SER A 412 -4.30 -0.30 15.51
CA SER A 412 -3.82 0.96 14.88
C SER A 412 -2.90 0.60 13.71
N LEU A 413 -3.46 0.73 12.51
CA LEU A 413 -2.98 0.13 11.27
C LEU A 413 -2.02 1.09 10.53
N SER A 414 -0.89 0.55 10.05
CA SER A 414 0.04 1.13 9.07
C SER A 414 -0.69 1.84 7.90
N GLY A 415 -0.12 2.92 7.36
CA GLY A 415 -0.70 3.66 6.22
C GLY A 415 -1.11 2.77 5.04
N ASN A 416 -0.38 1.69 4.77
CA ASN A 416 -0.73 0.69 3.72
C ASN A 416 -2.01 -0.07 4.05
N SER A 417 -2.24 -0.36 5.32
CA SER A 417 -3.41 -1.09 5.79
C SER A 417 -4.64 -0.18 5.93
N ILE A 418 -4.48 1.12 6.19
CA ILE A 418 -5.56 2.12 6.05
C ILE A 418 -5.98 2.27 4.58
N VAL A 419 -5.04 2.35 3.65
CA VAL A 419 -5.34 2.41 2.20
C VAL A 419 -6.03 1.12 1.74
N SER A 420 -5.57 -0.04 2.21
CA SER A 420 -6.23 -1.32 1.94
C SER A 420 -7.65 -1.35 2.52
N LEU A 421 -7.85 -0.91 3.76
CA LEU A 421 -9.15 -0.89 4.42
C LEU A 421 -10.14 0.08 3.74
N LYS A 422 -9.66 1.25 3.29
CA LYS A 422 -10.42 2.19 2.46
C LYS A 422 -10.94 1.53 1.19
N ARG A 423 -10.07 0.82 0.47
CA ARG A 423 -10.43 0.11 -0.77
C ARG A 423 -11.39 -1.04 -0.50
N THR A 424 -11.15 -1.84 0.54
CA THR A 424 -12.05 -2.93 0.94
C THR A 424 -13.44 -2.40 1.31
N HIS A 425 -13.53 -1.32 2.09
CA HIS A 425 -14.79 -0.64 2.39
C HIS A 425 -15.51 -0.22 1.10
N GLY A 426 -14.81 0.46 0.18
CA GLY A 426 -15.37 0.89 -1.09
C GLY A 426 -15.92 -0.28 -1.92
N LEU A 427 -15.13 -1.35 -2.10
CA LEU A 427 -15.52 -2.53 -2.89
C LEU A 427 -16.73 -3.24 -2.31
N LEU A 428 -16.76 -3.49 -1.00
CA LEU A 428 -17.87 -4.17 -0.33
C LEU A 428 -19.18 -3.39 -0.47
N ASN A 429 -19.12 -2.05 -0.34
CA ASN A 429 -20.31 -1.21 -0.47
C ASN A 429 -20.79 -1.07 -1.92
N ILE A 430 -19.87 -1.04 -2.90
CA ILE A 430 -20.23 -1.08 -4.33
C ILE A 430 -20.92 -2.41 -4.68
N LEU A 431 -20.34 -3.54 -4.27
CA LEU A 431 -20.90 -4.87 -4.56
C LEU A 431 -22.22 -5.09 -3.83
N GLY A 432 -22.25 -4.85 -2.52
CA GLY A 432 -23.42 -5.04 -1.67
C GLY A 432 -24.53 -4.06 -2.02
N TRP A 433 -24.38 -2.80 -1.62
CA TRP A 433 -25.42 -1.77 -1.76
C TRP A 433 -25.60 -1.28 -3.20
N GLY A 434 -24.52 -1.21 -3.98
CA GLY A 434 -24.52 -0.59 -5.30
C GLY A 434 -24.91 -1.49 -6.47
N ILE A 435 -24.78 -2.82 -6.34
CA ILE A 435 -25.03 -3.78 -7.43
C ILE A 435 -26.09 -4.81 -7.02
N LEU A 436 -25.85 -5.57 -5.95
CA LEU A 436 -26.72 -6.69 -5.58
C LEU A 436 -28.12 -6.23 -5.15
N ILE A 437 -28.25 -5.10 -4.43
CA ILE A 437 -29.58 -4.57 -4.08
C ILE A 437 -30.38 -4.17 -5.32
N ILE A 438 -29.73 -3.55 -6.32
CA ILE A 438 -30.36 -3.15 -7.59
C ILE A 438 -30.77 -4.39 -8.39
N MET A 439 -29.88 -5.37 -8.51
CA MET A 439 -30.19 -6.65 -9.16
C MET A 439 -31.38 -7.34 -8.51
N GLY A 440 -31.42 -7.41 -7.17
CA GLY A 440 -32.54 -7.97 -6.43
C GLY A 440 -33.86 -7.25 -6.73
N ALA A 441 -33.85 -5.92 -6.90
CA ALA A 441 -35.03 -5.14 -7.26
C ALA A 441 -35.51 -5.43 -8.70
N ILE A 442 -34.59 -5.57 -9.66
CA ILE A 442 -34.90 -5.96 -11.04
C ILE A 442 -35.55 -7.36 -11.06
N ILE A 443 -35.00 -8.32 -10.32
CA ILE A 443 -35.56 -9.68 -10.19
C ILE A 443 -36.99 -9.62 -9.66
N ALA A 444 -37.24 -8.91 -8.54
CA ALA A 444 -38.59 -8.81 -7.97
C ALA A 444 -39.60 -8.09 -8.87
N ARG A 445 -39.16 -7.23 -9.78
CA ARG A 445 -40.02 -6.51 -10.71
C ARG A 445 -40.40 -7.35 -11.92
N HIS A 446 -39.44 -8.02 -12.55
CA HIS A 446 -39.62 -8.61 -13.88
C HIS A 446 -39.75 -10.13 -13.90
N PHE A 447 -39.42 -10.84 -12.80
CA PHE A 447 -39.35 -12.30 -12.80
C PHE A 447 -40.55 -12.94 -12.10
N LYS A 448 -41.60 -12.18 -11.77
CA LYS A 448 -42.76 -12.65 -10.99
C LYS A 448 -43.49 -13.86 -11.59
N GLN A 449 -43.43 -14.04 -12.91
CA GLN A 449 -44.00 -15.20 -13.61
C GLN A 449 -43.36 -16.54 -13.19
N TRP A 450 -42.15 -16.52 -12.62
CA TRP A 450 -41.47 -17.72 -12.13
C TRP A 450 -41.79 -17.96 -10.64
N ASP A 451 -43.06 -17.87 -10.25
CA ASP A 451 -43.48 -18.15 -8.88
C ASP A 451 -43.32 -19.67 -8.59
N PRO A 452 -42.72 -20.09 -7.47
CA PRO A 452 -42.21 -19.29 -6.33
C PRO A 452 -40.72 -18.91 -6.43
N PHE A 453 -40.01 -19.34 -7.48
CA PHE A 453 -38.56 -19.16 -7.63
C PHE A 453 -38.11 -17.70 -7.53
N TRP A 454 -38.81 -16.76 -8.19
CA TRP A 454 -38.44 -15.34 -8.17
C TRP A 454 -38.33 -14.79 -6.74
N PHE A 455 -39.21 -15.27 -5.85
CA PHE A 455 -39.27 -14.80 -4.47
C PHE A 455 -38.04 -15.26 -3.69
N TYR A 456 -37.70 -16.56 -3.77
CA TYR A 456 -36.49 -17.09 -3.13
C TYR A 456 -35.22 -16.51 -3.72
N PHE A 457 -35.18 -16.28 -5.03
CA PHE A 457 -34.03 -15.70 -5.70
C PHE A 457 -33.83 -14.23 -5.30
N HIS A 458 -34.91 -13.44 -5.27
CA HIS A 458 -34.89 -12.07 -4.73
C HIS A 458 -34.39 -12.05 -3.28
N VAL A 459 -34.97 -12.87 -2.39
CA VAL A 459 -34.57 -12.93 -0.99
C VAL A 459 -33.10 -13.32 -0.83
N SER A 460 -32.62 -14.30 -1.62
CA SER A 460 -31.22 -14.76 -1.57
C SER A 460 -30.26 -13.65 -2.01
N VAL A 461 -30.50 -13.02 -3.16
CA VAL A 461 -29.65 -11.93 -3.69
C VAL A 461 -29.64 -10.73 -2.74
N GLN A 462 -30.81 -10.34 -2.21
CA GLN A 462 -30.90 -9.25 -1.25
C GLN A 462 -30.18 -9.58 0.06
N SER A 463 -30.25 -10.83 0.54
CA SER A 463 -29.55 -11.27 1.75
C SER A 463 -28.04 -11.20 1.61
N VAL A 464 -27.49 -11.67 0.48
CA VAL A 464 -26.05 -11.55 0.19
C VAL A 464 -25.63 -10.08 0.08
N GLY A 465 -26.42 -9.26 -0.63
CA GLY A 465 -26.17 -7.82 -0.75
C GLY A 465 -26.14 -7.11 0.60
N PHE A 466 -27.08 -7.42 1.47
CA PHE A 466 -27.15 -6.88 2.84
C PHE A 466 -25.97 -7.31 3.70
N ILE A 467 -25.56 -8.58 3.67
CA ILE A 467 -24.43 -9.07 4.47
C ILE A 467 -23.13 -8.39 4.02
N LEU A 468 -22.85 -8.35 2.71
CA LEU A 468 -21.67 -7.66 2.18
C LEU A 468 -21.70 -6.16 2.51
N GLY A 469 -22.87 -5.52 2.37
CA GLY A 469 -23.08 -4.14 2.72
C GLY A 469 -22.88 -3.85 4.21
N LEU A 470 -23.35 -4.73 5.09
CA LEU A 470 -23.15 -4.64 6.54
C LEU A 470 -21.66 -4.77 6.90
N ILE A 471 -20.95 -5.74 6.33
CA ILE A 471 -19.50 -5.87 6.50
C ILE A 471 -18.79 -4.60 6.00
N GLY A 472 -19.24 -4.05 4.86
CA GLY A 472 -18.75 -2.78 4.33
C GLY A 472 -18.96 -1.61 5.31
N VAL A 473 -20.13 -1.48 5.92
CA VAL A 473 -20.43 -0.44 6.92
C VAL A 473 -19.58 -0.62 8.18
N ILE A 474 -19.46 -1.85 8.70
CA ILE A 474 -18.60 -2.16 9.86
C ILE A 474 -17.15 -1.75 9.55
N THR A 475 -16.66 -2.09 8.36
CA THR A 475 -15.32 -1.68 7.88
C THR A 475 -15.19 -0.15 7.85
N GLY A 476 -16.24 0.58 7.45
CA GLY A 476 -16.27 2.05 7.43
C GLY A 476 -16.27 2.69 8.82
N LEU A 477 -16.95 2.07 9.80
CA LEU A 477 -16.91 2.51 11.20
C LEU A 477 -15.51 2.31 11.79
N ILE A 478 -14.88 1.16 11.54
CA ILE A 478 -13.47 0.91 11.92
C ILE A 478 -12.54 1.95 11.28
N LEU A 479 -12.79 2.30 10.02
CA LEU A 479 -12.01 3.28 9.29
C LEU A 479 -12.18 4.71 9.85
N ASN A 480 -13.40 5.09 10.25
CA ASN A 480 -13.66 6.38 10.90
C ASN A 480 -12.81 6.57 12.15
N ASP A 481 -12.76 5.55 13.00
CA ASP A 481 -12.03 5.58 14.26
C ASP A 481 -10.50 5.71 14.03
N GLN A 482 -10.03 5.47 12.81
CA GLN A 482 -8.63 5.54 12.42
C GLN A 482 -8.25 6.81 11.64
N LEU A 483 -9.19 7.46 10.94
CA LEU A 483 -8.87 8.54 10.01
C LEU A 483 -9.08 9.96 10.53
N HIS A 484 -9.84 10.17 11.60
CA HIS A 484 -10.22 11.50 12.10
C HIS A 484 -10.59 12.51 10.98
N ALA A 485 -11.11 12.01 9.85
CA ALA A 485 -11.47 12.80 8.69
C ALA A 485 -12.91 13.26 8.82
N ASP A 486 -13.17 14.49 8.37
CA ASP A 486 -14.52 15.02 8.30
C ASP A 486 -15.27 14.38 7.13
N VAL A 487 -16.06 13.36 7.47
CA VAL A 487 -16.91 12.59 6.54
C VAL A 487 -18.32 12.44 7.11
N GLU A 488 -18.75 13.42 7.92
CA GLU A 488 -20.01 13.36 8.68
C GLU A 488 -21.22 13.05 7.79
N ILE A 489 -21.34 13.74 6.65
CA ILE A 489 -22.45 13.54 5.71
C ILE A 489 -22.47 12.11 5.15
N HIS A 490 -21.32 11.56 4.76
CA HIS A 490 -21.23 10.21 4.19
C HIS A 490 -21.62 9.13 5.21
N LYS A 491 -21.21 9.33 6.47
CA LYS A 491 -21.59 8.46 7.59
C LYS A 491 -23.09 8.50 7.85
N VAL A 492 -23.68 9.70 7.93
CA VAL A 492 -25.12 9.87 8.17
C VAL A 492 -25.92 9.21 7.05
N LEU A 493 -25.56 9.44 5.79
CA LEU A 493 -26.19 8.77 4.65
C LEU A 493 -26.02 7.24 4.71
N GLY A 494 -24.84 6.75 5.09
CA GLY A 494 -24.58 5.31 5.27
C GLY A 494 -25.44 4.67 6.37
N ILE A 495 -25.62 5.35 7.50
CA ILE A 495 -26.48 4.90 8.60
C ILE A 495 -27.96 4.90 8.17
N ILE A 496 -28.39 5.91 7.40
CA ILE A 496 -29.74 5.93 6.81
C ILE A 496 -29.94 4.73 5.89
N VAL A 497 -29.00 4.44 4.98
CA VAL A 497 -29.06 3.26 4.10
C VAL A 497 -29.17 1.97 4.91
N LEU A 498 -28.33 1.79 5.93
CA LEU A 498 -28.36 0.60 6.78
C LEU A 498 -29.70 0.47 7.51
N THR A 499 -30.25 1.56 8.04
CA THR A 499 -31.54 1.57 8.75
C THR A 499 -32.67 1.18 7.81
N LEU A 500 -32.72 1.77 6.62
CA LEU A 500 -33.71 1.41 5.60
C LEU A 500 -33.55 -0.06 5.17
N ALA A 501 -32.33 -0.57 5.09
CA ALA A 501 -32.07 -1.96 4.72
C ALA A 501 -32.55 -2.95 5.80
N CYS A 502 -32.30 -2.66 7.08
CA CYS A 502 -32.82 -3.46 8.19
C CYS A 502 -34.36 -3.50 8.17
N LEU A 503 -35.01 -2.36 7.91
CA LEU A 503 -36.46 -2.26 7.73
C LEU A 503 -36.96 -3.12 6.55
N GLN A 504 -36.19 -3.19 5.45
CA GLN A 504 -36.49 -4.08 4.32
C GLN A 504 -36.38 -5.57 4.67
N MET A 505 -35.34 -5.96 5.41
CA MET A 505 -35.18 -7.37 5.83
C MET A 505 -36.26 -7.81 6.82
N MET A 506 -36.60 -6.93 7.77
CA MET A 506 -37.69 -7.16 8.73
C MET A 506 -39.07 -7.24 8.04
N ALA A 507 -39.22 -6.68 6.83
CA ALA A 507 -40.46 -6.73 6.09
C ALA A 507 -40.90 -8.17 5.77
N ILE A 508 -39.97 -9.13 5.71
CA ILE A 508 -40.27 -10.56 5.51
C ILE A 508 -41.10 -11.10 6.68
N LEU A 509 -40.76 -10.74 7.92
CA LEU A 509 -41.47 -11.20 9.12
C LEU A 509 -42.90 -10.65 9.19
N ALA A 510 -43.07 -9.41 8.72
CA ALA A 510 -44.36 -8.73 8.71
C ALA A 510 -45.17 -8.96 7.42
N ARG A 511 -44.77 -9.93 6.57
CA ARG A 511 -45.36 -10.15 5.24
C ARG A 511 -46.79 -10.72 5.37
N PRO A 512 -47.85 -9.97 4.99
CA PRO A 512 -49.22 -10.46 5.08
C PRO A 512 -49.55 -11.47 3.97
N ASN A 513 -50.57 -12.30 4.20
CA ASN A 513 -51.15 -13.18 3.18
C ASN A 513 -51.58 -12.40 1.94
N ARG A 514 -51.55 -13.04 0.76
CA ARG A 514 -51.81 -12.38 -0.54
C ARG A 514 -53.19 -11.70 -0.59
N GLU A 515 -54.19 -12.25 0.09
CA GLU A 515 -55.57 -11.75 0.10
C GLU A 515 -55.86 -10.70 1.18
N ALA A 516 -54.93 -10.46 2.11
CA ALA A 516 -55.15 -9.50 3.18
C ALA A 516 -55.10 -8.06 2.65
N LYS A 517 -56.03 -7.18 3.07
CA LYS A 517 -55.98 -5.73 2.75
C LYS A 517 -54.65 -5.08 3.16
N ALA A 518 -54.06 -5.57 4.26
CA ALA A 518 -52.73 -5.15 4.73
C ALA A 518 -51.60 -5.40 3.70
N ARG A 519 -51.76 -6.35 2.78
CA ARG A 519 -50.79 -6.65 1.71
C ARG A 519 -50.54 -5.44 0.80
N LYS A 520 -51.58 -4.64 0.52
CA LYS A 520 -51.46 -3.43 -0.30
C LYS A 520 -50.54 -2.40 0.36
N TYR A 521 -50.74 -2.12 1.65
CA TYR A 521 -49.91 -1.20 2.42
C TYR A 521 -48.48 -1.72 2.59
N TRP A 522 -48.33 -3.02 2.86
CA TRP A 522 -47.02 -3.66 2.92
C TRP A 522 -46.25 -3.54 1.59
N ASN A 523 -46.92 -3.77 0.45
CA ASN A 523 -46.30 -3.60 -0.87
C ASN A 523 -45.87 -2.15 -1.12
N LEU A 524 -46.73 -1.17 -0.78
CA LEU A 524 -46.41 0.25 -0.94
C LEU A 524 -45.17 0.63 -0.13
N TYR A 525 -45.15 0.24 1.15
CA TYR A 525 -44.03 0.43 2.05
C TYR A 525 -42.75 -0.24 1.51
N HIS A 526 -42.81 -1.53 1.18
CA HIS A 526 -41.67 -2.32 0.75
C HIS A 526 -41.05 -1.75 -0.52
N HIS A 527 -41.86 -1.48 -1.54
CA HIS A 527 -41.39 -0.95 -2.82
C HIS A 527 -40.81 0.46 -2.70
N ASN A 528 -41.51 1.39 -2.05
CA ASN A 528 -41.07 2.79 -2.01
C ASN A 528 -39.84 2.96 -1.13
N THR A 529 -39.82 2.33 0.05
CA THR A 529 -38.67 2.35 0.93
C THR A 529 -37.45 1.71 0.26
N GLY A 530 -37.63 0.65 -0.53
CA GLY A 530 -36.54 -0.01 -1.27
C GLY A 530 -35.96 0.88 -2.37
N ARG A 531 -36.81 1.63 -3.10
CA ARG A 531 -36.37 2.60 -4.11
C ARG A 531 -35.60 3.76 -3.50
N ILE A 532 -36.10 4.31 -2.39
CA ILE A 532 -35.42 5.40 -1.66
C ILE A 532 -34.04 4.93 -1.19
N LEU A 533 -33.94 3.72 -0.62
CA LEU A 533 -32.67 3.12 -0.22
C LEU A 533 -31.68 3.06 -1.38
N ILE A 534 -32.10 2.55 -2.55
CA ILE A 534 -31.23 2.45 -3.74
C ILE A 534 -30.70 3.84 -4.16
N ILE A 535 -31.55 4.85 -4.21
CA ILE A 535 -31.15 6.21 -4.61
C ILE A 535 -30.11 6.78 -3.64
N ILE A 536 -30.37 6.66 -2.33
CA ILE A 536 -29.45 7.16 -1.30
C ILE A 536 -28.13 6.37 -1.34
N ALA A 537 -28.17 5.05 -1.54
CA ALA A 537 -26.98 4.21 -1.65
C ALA A 537 -26.09 4.62 -2.83
N ILE A 538 -26.66 4.80 -4.03
CA ILE A 538 -25.92 5.24 -5.21
C ILE A 538 -25.25 6.59 -4.97
N ALA A 539 -26.00 7.57 -4.46
CA ALA A 539 -25.48 8.90 -4.15
C ALA A 539 -24.35 8.83 -3.12
N ASN A 540 -24.54 8.01 -2.07
CA ASN A 540 -23.55 7.87 -1.01
C ASN A 540 -22.28 7.15 -1.47
N ILE A 541 -22.38 6.20 -2.42
CA ILE A 541 -21.21 5.54 -3.03
C ILE A 541 -20.39 6.53 -3.85
N PHE A 542 -21.02 7.32 -4.73
CA PHE A 542 -20.31 8.36 -5.49
C PHE A 542 -19.64 9.39 -4.58
N TYR A 543 -20.34 9.78 -3.50
CA TYR A 543 -19.79 10.69 -2.50
C TYR A 543 -18.61 10.06 -1.76
N GLY A 544 -18.71 8.78 -1.35
CA GLY A 544 -17.62 8.03 -0.74
C GLY A 544 -16.38 7.90 -1.64
N ILE A 545 -16.56 7.62 -2.93
CA ILE A 545 -15.46 7.60 -3.93
C ILE A 545 -14.80 8.98 -4.01
N HIS A 546 -15.58 10.05 -3.98
CA HIS A 546 -15.03 11.41 -3.99
C HIS A 546 -14.21 11.73 -2.73
N LEU A 547 -14.73 11.37 -1.54
CA LEU A 547 -14.04 11.55 -0.26
C LEU A 547 -12.77 10.70 -0.14
N GLY A 548 -12.74 9.53 -0.78
CA GLY A 548 -11.58 8.65 -0.80
C GLY A 548 -10.37 9.19 -1.57
N HIS A 549 -10.52 10.32 -2.29
CA HIS A 549 -9.53 10.83 -3.26
C HIS A 549 -9.10 9.79 -4.31
N GLU A 550 -9.95 8.80 -4.57
CA GLU A 550 -9.69 7.80 -5.60
C GLU A 550 -9.82 8.44 -7.00
N GLY A 551 -8.97 8.01 -7.93
CA GLY A 551 -8.91 8.58 -9.27
C GLY A 551 -10.23 8.48 -10.04
N SER A 552 -10.35 9.25 -11.14
CA SER A 552 -11.54 9.27 -12.01
C SER A 552 -12.02 7.89 -12.46
N ALA A 553 -11.11 6.92 -12.54
CA ALA A 553 -11.37 5.52 -12.87
C ALA A 553 -12.46 4.86 -12.01
N TRP A 554 -12.50 5.09 -10.68
CA TRP A 554 -13.51 4.47 -9.82
C TRP A 554 -14.92 5.01 -10.08
N LYS A 555 -15.02 6.34 -10.28
CA LYS A 555 -16.30 6.99 -10.63
C LYS A 555 -16.80 6.52 -11.98
N ILE A 556 -15.91 6.46 -12.98
CA ILE A 556 -16.23 5.98 -14.33
C ILE A 556 -16.63 4.51 -14.29
N GLY A 557 -15.87 3.66 -13.60
CA GLY A 557 -16.14 2.22 -13.48
C GLY A 557 -17.50 1.95 -12.86
N TYR A 558 -17.81 2.56 -11.72
CA TYR A 558 -19.13 2.39 -11.10
C TYR A 558 -20.25 2.99 -11.96
N GLY A 559 -20.01 4.12 -12.64
CA GLY A 559 -20.95 4.70 -13.60
C GLY A 559 -21.28 3.76 -14.77
N ILE A 560 -20.29 3.07 -15.32
CA ILE A 560 -20.50 2.05 -16.36
C ILE A 560 -21.37 0.90 -15.84
N VAL A 561 -21.10 0.41 -14.62
CA VAL A 561 -21.89 -0.66 -14.02
C VAL A 561 -23.35 -0.23 -13.84
N LEU A 562 -23.61 0.99 -13.38
CA LEU A 562 -24.96 1.52 -13.28
C LEU A 562 -25.65 1.67 -14.65
N ALA A 563 -24.92 2.11 -15.67
CA ALA A 563 -25.45 2.21 -17.03
C ALA A 563 -25.86 0.84 -17.59
N ILE A 564 -25.06 -0.20 -17.32
CA ILE A 564 -25.38 -1.58 -17.70
C ILE A 564 -26.63 -2.07 -16.97
N LEU A 565 -26.70 -1.89 -15.65
CA LEU A 565 -27.88 -2.29 -14.86
C LEU A 565 -29.15 -1.56 -15.30
N PHE A 566 -29.05 -0.27 -15.60
CA PHE A 566 -30.14 0.51 -16.15
C PHE A 566 -30.58 0.01 -17.53
N PHE A 567 -29.63 -0.27 -18.42
CA PHE A 567 -29.92 -0.80 -19.75
C PHE A 567 -30.62 -2.17 -19.68
N ILE A 568 -30.17 -3.05 -18.78
CA ILE A 568 -30.82 -4.35 -18.52
C ILE A 568 -32.26 -4.14 -18.02
N ALA A 569 -32.46 -3.25 -17.04
CA ALA A 569 -33.79 -2.93 -16.53
C ALA A 569 -34.70 -2.35 -17.62
N PHE A 570 -34.17 -1.47 -18.48
CA PHE A 570 -34.89 -0.88 -19.60
C PHE A 570 -35.35 -1.96 -20.61
N ILE A 571 -34.48 -2.89 -20.99
CA ILE A 571 -34.85 -4.02 -21.86
C ILE A 571 -35.98 -4.85 -21.25
N PHE A 572 -35.90 -5.15 -19.96
CA PHE A 572 -36.94 -5.92 -19.28
C PHE A 572 -38.26 -5.14 -19.13
N GLU A 573 -38.21 -3.82 -19.00
CA GLU A 573 -39.40 -2.97 -18.98
C GLU A 573 -40.07 -2.93 -20.36
N MET A 574 -39.29 -2.76 -21.44
CA MET A 574 -39.80 -2.77 -22.81
C MET A 574 -40.49 -4.09 -23.16
N ARG A 575 -39.88 -5.23 -22.80
CA ARG A 575 -40.49 -6.55 -23.03
C ARG A 575 -41.82 -6.70 -22.29
N LYS A 576 -41.84 -6.26 -21.04
CA LYS A 576 -43.05 -6.35 -20.23
C LYS A 576 -44.19 -5.50 -20.83
N TRP A 577 -43.87 -4.30 -21.32
CA TRP A 577 -44.86 -3.45 -21.99
C TRP A 577 -45.46 -4.12 -23.22
N SER A 578 -44.62 -4.76 -24.06
CA SER A 578 -45.12 -5.49 -25.24
C SER A 578 -46.01 -6.68 -24.87
N ASP A 579 -45.64 -7.45 -23.84
CA ASP A 579 -46.46 -8.57 -23.36
C ASP A 579 -47.82 -8.08 -22.80
N ASP A 580 -47.86 -6.91 -22.13
CA ASP A 580 -49.09 -6.32 -21.61
C ASP A 580 -50.01 -5.78 -22.74
N GLU A 581 -49.47 -5.33 -23.89
CA GLU A 581 -50.26 -4.91 -25.07
C GLU A 581 -50.89 -6.13 -25.80
N ASP A 582 -50.15 -7.23 -25.93
CA ASP A 582 -50.66 -8.45 -26.57
C ASP A 582 -51.80 -9.10 -25.77
N ASP A 583 -51.80 -8.97 -24.43
CA ASP A 583 -52.85 -9.49 -23.53
C ASP A 583 -54.14 -8.60 -23.51
N ASP A 584 -54.07 -7.33 -23.94
CA ASP A 584 -55.22 -6.42 -24.02
C ASP A 584 -55.96 -6.49 -25.38
N ASP A 585 -55.33 -7.08 -26.40
CA ASP A 585 -55.88 -7.27 -27.75
C ASP A 585 -56.57 -8.65 -27.96
N ASP A 586 -56.49 -9.56 -26.98
CA ASP A 586 -57.20 -10.87 -26.90
C ASP A 586 -58.39 -10.82 -25.90
#